data_AF-A0A7R9UWN6-F1
#
_entry.id   AF-A0A7R9UWN6-F1
#
_cell.length_a   1.000
_cell.length_b   1.000
_cell.length_c   1.000
_cell.angle_alpha   90.00
_cell.angle_beta   90.00
_cell.angle_gamma   90.00
#
_symmetry.space_group_name_H-M   'P 1'
#
loop_
_entity.id
_entity.type
_entity.pdbx_description
1 polymer ?
#
loop_
_entity_poly.entity_id
_entity_poly.type
_entity_poly.pdbx_seq_one_letter_code
_entity_poly.pdbx_strand_id
1 'polypeptide(L)'
;AGTARALTVDHKPGTEEEERRIHRAGGYVRLVGGIERVMGDLSVSRAFGDVEYKPNIVSPVPDVSVVPLGADDEFVIVACDGLWDVLSEQDAVDEAHRRFRSAP
;
A
#
# COMPACT_ATOMS: atom_id res chain seq x y z
N ALA A 1 20.71 -5.79 12.28
CA ALA A 1 19.58 -5.34 11.45
C ALA A 1 18.58 -4.66 12.36
N GLY A 2 17.97 -3.56 11.91
CA GLY A 2 16.77 -3.03 12.56
C GLY A 2 15.56 -3.95 12.33
N THR A 3 14.43 -3.69 12.98
CA THR A 3 13.19 -4.44 12.77
C THR A 3 12.22 -3.63 11.93
N ALA A 4 11.71 -4.22 10.85
CA ALA A 4 10.70 -3.56 10.04
C ALA A 4 9.35 -3.49 10.76
N ARG A 5 8.70 -2.33 10.63
CA ARG A 5 7.32 -2.10 11.08
C ARG A 5 6.56 -1.41 9.97
N ALA A 6 5.58 -2.09 9.38
CA ALA A 6 4.68 -1.49 8.42
C ALA A 6 3.86 -0.35 9.09
N LEU A 7 3.81 0.81 8.42
CA LEU A 7 3.08 2.00 8.88
C LEU A 7 1.77 2.22 8.12
N THR A 8 1.64 1.56 6.97
CA THR A 8 0.48 1.61 6.06
C THR A 8 0.07 0.20 5.67
N VAL A 9 -1.18 0.05 5.22
CA VAL A 9 -1.69 -1.18 4.61
C VAL A 9 -2.09 -0.83 3.18
N ASP A 10 -1.70 -1.65 2.22
CA ASP A 10 -2.02 -1.41 0.81
C ASP A 10 -3.52 -1.49 0.54
N HIS A 11 -4.04 -0.51 -0.19
CA HIS A 11 -5.41 -0.52 -0.70
C HIS A 11 -5.53 -1.35 -1.99
N LYS A 12 -5.28 -2.66 -1.87
CA LYS A 12 -5.46 -3.62 -2.96
C LYS A 12 -6.95 -4.03 -3.06
N PRO A 13 -7.49 -4.20 -4.28
CA PRO A 13 -8.91 -4.50 -4.47
C PRO A 13 -9.43 -5.75 -3.74
N GLY A 14 -8.64 -6.83 -3.64
CA GLY A 14 -9.05 -8.06 -2.94
C GLY A 14 -8.76 -8.11 -1.45
N THR A 15 -8.31 -6.99 -0.83
CA THR A 15 -8.29 -6.93 0.64
C THR A 15 -9.73 -6.92 1.16
N GLU A 16 -10.02 -7.68 2.21
CA GLU A 16 -11.40 -7.94 2.66
C GLU A 16 -12.21 -6.65 2.91
N GLU A 17 -11.57 -5.63 3.48
CA GLU A 17 -12.20 -4.33 3.72
C GLU A 17 -12.52 -3.59 2.41
N GLU A 18 -11.56 -3.55 1.48
CA GLU A 18 -11.73 -2.83 0.21
C GLU A 18 -12.70 -3.56 -0.72
N GLU A 19 -12.62 -4.88 -0.84
CA GLU A 19 -13.55 -5.67 -1.64
C GLU A 19 -14.99 -5.46 -1.15
N ARG A 20 -15.20 -5.51 0.17
CA ARG A 20 -16.51 -5.22 0.78
C ARG A 20 -16.97 -3.78 0.52
N ARG A 21 -16.07 -2.80 0.55
CA ARG A 21 -16.38 -1.40 0.23
C ARG A 21 -16.79 -1.24 -1.24
N ILE A 22 -16.03 -1.83 -2.15
CA ILE A 22 -16.27 -1.82 -3.61
C ILE A 22 -17.63 -2.45 -3.92
N HIS A 23 -17.93 -3.61 -3.36
CA HIS A 23 -19.22 -4.28 -3.59
C HIS A 23 -20.41 -3.48 -3.03
N ARG A 24 -20.28 -2.88 -1.84
CA ARG A 24 -21.33 -2.00 -1.29
C ARG A 24 -21.59 -0.76 -2.14
N ALA A 25 -20.58 -0.31 -2.87
CA ALA A 25 -20.69 0.79 -3.82
C ALA A 25 -21.25 0.38 -5.20
N GLY A 26 -21.63 -0.88 -5.39
CA GLY A 26 -22.13 -1.41 -6.67
C GLY A 26 -21.03 -1.80 -7.67
N GLY A 27 -19.76 -1.77 -7.26
CA GLY A 27 -18.63 -2.26 -8.04
C GLY A 27 -18.40 -3.76 -7.85
N TYR A 28 -17.38 -4.28 -8.54
CA TYR A 28 -16.89 -5.64 -8.37
C TYR A 28 -15.37 -5.69 -8.46
N VAL A 29 -14.79 -6.75 -7.90
CA VAL A 29 -13.39 -7.12 -8.07
C VAL A 29 -13.32 -8.30 -9.03
N ARG A 30 -12.39 -8.26 -9.99
CA ARG A 30 -12.16 -9.34 -10.95
C ARG A 30 -10.67 -9.62 -11.08
N LEU A 31 -10.30 -10.91 -11.06
CA LEU A 31 -8.96 -11.36 -11.37
C LEU A 31 -8.71 -11.27 -12.88
N VAL A 32 -7.76 -10.43 -13.29
CA VAL A 32 -7.35 -10.25 -14.70
C VAL A 32 -5.83 -10.34 -14.77
N GLY A 33 -5.31 -11.32 -15.52
CA GLY A 33 -3.87 -11.53 -15.64
C GLY A 33 -3.18 -11.84 -14.30
N GLY A 34 -3.88 -12.49 -13.37
CA GLY A 34 -3.37 -12.81 -12.03
C GLY A 34 -3.41 -11.64 -11.04
N ILE A 35 -3.96 -10.49 -11.42
CA ILE A 35 -4.07 -9.30 -10.57
C ILE A 35 -5.55 -8.99 -10.34
N GLU A 36 -5.92 -8.73 -9.09
CA GLU A 36 -7.27 -8.32 -8.72
C GLU A 36 -7.49 -6.87 -9.09
N ARG A 37 -8.57 -6.61 -9.83
CA ARG A 37 -8.87 -5.29 -10.38
C ARG A 37 -10.30 -4.85 -10.09
N VAL A 38 -10.45 -3.60 -9.67
CA VAL A 38 -11.73 -2.89 -9.55
C VAL A 38 -12.35 -2.74 -10.93
N MET A 39 -13.61 -3.15 -11.10
CA MET A 39 -14.30 -3.17 -12.38
C MET A 39 -13.59 -3.96 -13.49
N GLY A 40 -12.58 -4.77 -13.14
CA GLY A 40 -11.69 -5.43 -14.10
C GLY A 40 -10.63 -4.53 -14.73
N ASP A 41 -10.48 -3.29 -14.25
CA ASP A 41 -9.62 -2.26 -14.84
C ASP A 41 -8.47 -1.83 -13.91
N LEU A 42 -8.78 -1.25 -12.74
CA LEU A 42 -7.78 -0.67 -11.85
C LEU A 42 -7.26 -1.66 -10.81
N SER A 43 -5.93 -1.79 -10.67
CA SER A 43 -5.29 -2.66 -9.66
C SER A 43 -5.18 -2.04 -8.26
N VAL A 44 -5.78 -0.88 -8.05
CA VAL A 44 -5.87 -0.17 -6.77
C VAL A 44 -7.32 0.17 -6.47
N SER A 45 -7.70 0.19 -5.20
CA SER A 45 -9.07 0.49 -4.79
C SER A 45 -9.28 1.94 -4.35
N ARG A 46 -8.19 2.65 -4.05
CA ARG A 46 -8.20 4.06 -3.66
C ARG A 46 -7.16 4.83 -4.46
N ALA A 47 -7.53 6.00 -4.95
CA ALA A 47 -6.68 6.86 -5.77
C ALA A 47 -7.25 8.28 -5.89
N PHE A 48 -6.38 9.24 -6.16
CA PHE A 48 -6.76 10.53 -6.74
C PHE A 48 -7.04 10.35 -8.24
N GLY A 49 -7.96 11.13 -8.81
CA GLY A 49 -8.36 10.97 -10.20
C GLY A 49 -9.44 9.90 -10.38
N ASP A 50 -9.33 9.09 -11.43
CA ASP A 50 -10.26 7.99 -11.76
C ASP A 50 -11.73 8.42 -11.75
N VAL A 51 -12.00 9.58 -12.36
CA VAL A 51 -13.28 10.31 -12.24
C VAL A 51 -14.48 9.44 -12.66
N GLU A 52 -14.30 8.57 -13.65
CA GLU A 52 -15.32 7.60 -14.11
C GLU A 52 -15.77 6.60 -13.04
N TYR A 53 -14.95 6.36 -12.01
CA TYR A 53 -15.25 5.47 -10.89
C TYR A 53 -15.60 6.23 -9.59
N LYS A 54 -15.66 7.57 -9.65
CA LYS A 54 -16.08 8.41 -8.53
C LYS A 54 -17.61 8.63 -8.52
N PRO A 55 -18.20 8.88 -7.34
CA PRO A 55 -17.56 8.93 -6.02
C PRO A 55 -17.48 7.59 -5.29
N ASN A 56 -18.16 6.55 -5.80
CA ASN A 56 -18.53 5.41 -4.96
C ASN A 56 -17.53 4.24 -5.04
N ILE A 57 -16.95 3.96 -6.21
CA ILE A 57 -16.22 2.71 -6.45
C ILE A 57 -14.75 2.85 -6.03
N VAL A 58 -14.05 3.87 -6.53
CA VAL A 58 -12.66 4.16 -6.13
C VAL A 58 -12.66 5.29 -5.10
N SER A 59 -12.18 5.05 -3.88
CA SER A 59 -12.21 6.07 -2.83
C SER A 59 -11.06 7.09 -2.98
N PRO A 60 -11.27 8.40 -2.79
CA PRO A 60 -10.19 9.38 -2.64
C PRO A 60 -9.74 9.55 -1.17
N VAL A 61 -10.37 8.82 -0.23
CA VAL A 61 -10.15 8.99 1.20
C VAL A 61 -8.94 8.15 1.66
N PRO A 62 -7.89 8.78 2.22
CA PRO A 62 -6.73 8.05 2.73
C PRO A 62 -7.01 7.44 4.09
N ASP A 63 -6.23 6.42 4.45
CA ASP A 63 -6.10 5.99 5.84
C ASP A 63 -4.97 6.77 6.50
N VAL A 64 -5.20 7.21 7.74
CA VAL A 64 -4.24 8.05 8.47
C VAL A 64 -3.90 7.35 9.78
N SER A 65 -2.61 7.08 9.99
CA SER A 65 -2.05 6.60 11.23
C SER A 65 -1.09 7.64 11.82
N VAL A 66 -1.03 7.73 13.14
CA VAL A 66 -0.09 8.60 13.86
C VAL A 66 0.74 7.72 14.77
N VAL A 67 2.06 7.77 14.61
CA VAL A 67 3.01 6.95 15.38
C VAL A 67 3.99 7.88 16.09
N PRO A 68 4.08 7.83 17.43
CA PRO A 68 5.08 8.59 18.16
C PRO A 68 6.46 7.98 17.91
N LEU A 69 7.46 8.83 17.67
CA LEU A 69 8.84 8.41 17.47
C LEU A 69 9.56 8.19 18.82
N GLY A 70 10.33 7.12 18.91
CA GLY A 70 11.25 6.82 19.99
C GLY A 70 12.72 7.07 19.59
N ALA A 71 13.62 6.93 20.56
CA ALA A 71 15.07 7.08 20.32
C ALA A 71 15.66 5.95 19.45
N ASP A 72 14.96 4.82 19.37
CA ASP A 72 15.40 3.64 18.60
C ASP A 72 14.89 3.64 17.14
N ASP A 73 14.06 4.62 16.75
CA ASP A 73 13.59 4.76 15.37
C ASP A 73 14.66 5.44 14.50
N GLU A 74 15.27 4.69 13.58
CA GLU A 74 16.42 5.17 12.80
C GLU A 74 16.01 5.90 11.50
N PHE A 75 14.99 5.42 10.78
CA PHE A 75 14.54 5.97 9.50
C PHE A 75 13.15 5.49 9.11
N VAL A 76 12.56 6.12 8.08
CA VAL A 76 11.34 5.69 7.40
C VAL A 76 11.64 5.44 5.92
N ILE A 77 11.13 4.33 5.38
CA ILE A 77 11.19 4.04 3.94
C ILE A 77 9.80 4.29 3.34
N VAL A 78 9.75 5.13 2.31
CA VAL A 78 8.54 5.37 1.51
C VAL A 78 8.87 5.06 0.05
N ALA A 79 8.12 4.16 -0.56
CA ALA A 79 8.33 3.74 -1.94
C ALA A 79 7.01 3.30 -2.59
N CYS A 80 6.99 3.22 -3.93
CA CYS A 80 5.89 2.63 -4.68
C CYS A 80 5.96 1.08 -4.68
N ASP A 81 4.90 0.46 -5.16
CA ASP A 81 4.76 -0.99 -5.34
C ASP A 81 5.90 -1.62 -6.16
N GLY A 82 6.51 -0.89 -7.09
CA GLY A 82 7.70 -1.37 -7.82
C GLY A 82 8.87 -1.84 -6.91
N LEU A 83 8.96 -1.35 -5.66
CA LEU A 83 9.88 -1.89 -4.65
C LEU A 83 9.25 -3.07 -3.89
N TRP A 84 8.04 -2.87 -3.36
CA TRP A 84 7.37 -3.79 -2.44
C TRP A 84 6.87 -5.08 -3.11
N ASP A 85 6.71 -5.07 -4.44
CA ASP A 85 6.36 -6.25 -5.24
C ASP A 85 7.53 -7.25 -5.33
N VAL A 86 8.77 -6.83 -5.02
CA VAL A 86 9.98 -7.65 -5.16
C VAL A 86 10.82 -7.79 -3.90
N LEU A 87 10.58 -6.98 -2.87
CA LEU A 87 11.27 -7.05 -1.59
C LEU A 87 10.27 -7.01 -0.43
N SER A 88 10.54 -7.80 0.61
CA SER A 88 9.81 -7.67 1.88
C SER A 88 10.22 -6.38 2.61
N GLU A 89 9.40 -5.92 3.55
CA GLU A 89 9.74 -4.75 4.37
C GLU A 89 11.03 -4.96 5.16
N GLN A 90 11.29 -6.19 5.61
CA GLN A 90 12.51 -6.52 6.35
C GLN A 90 13.74 -6.51 5.44
N ASP A 91 13.64 -7.03 4.21
CA ASP A 91 14.75 -6.96 3.24
C ASP A 91 15.12 -5.49 2.94
N ALA A 92 14.11 -4.63 2.77
CA ALA A 92 14.33 -3.20 2.53
C ALA A 92 14.98 -2.51 3.74
N VAL A 93 14.54 -2.82 4.97
CA VAL A 93 15.14 -2.30 6.21
C VAL A 93 16.59 -2.76 6.35
N ASP A 94 16.88 -4.04 6.10
CA ASP A 94 18.23 -4.58 6.22
C ASP A 94 19.19 -3.93 5.24
N GLU A 95 18.76 -3.74 3.98
CA GLU A 95 19.57 -3.08 2.96
C GLU A 95 19.77 -1.59 3.25
N ALA A 96 18.73 -0.88 3.66
CA ALA A 96 18.83 0.53 4.05
C ALA A 96 19.76 0.70 5.26
N HIS A 97 19.58 -0.11 6.31
CA HIS A 97 20.38 -0.07 7.53
C HIS A 97 21.85 -0.32 7.26
N ARG A 98 22.15 -1.33 6.42
CA ARG A 98 23.51 -1.65 5.97
C ARG A 98 24.16 -0.44 5.29
N ARG A 99 23.42 0.27 4.41
CA ARG A 99 23.93 1.45 3.72
C ARG A 99 24.12 2.64 4.67
N PHE A 100 23.14 2.94 5.51
CA PHE A 100 23.21 4.05 6.47
C PHE A 100 24.41 3.94 7.41
N ARG A 101 24.71 2.73 7.91
CA ARG A 101 25.85 2.51 8.82
C ARG A 101 27.21 2.37 8.11
N SER A 102 27.20 2.22 6.79
CA SER A 102 28.41 2.20 5.97
C SER A 102 28.76 3.55 5.35
N ALA A 103 27.87 4.54 5.47
CA ALA A 103 28.14 5.90 5.05
C ALA A 103 29.19 6.54 5.97
N PRO A 104 30.24 7.17 5.43
CA PRO A 104 31.33 7.79 6.21
C PRO A 104 30.85 8.97 7.07
#